data_AF-A0A813QHI5-F1
#
_entry.id   AF-A0A813QHI5-F1
#
_cell.length_a   1.000
_cell.length_b   1.000
_cell.length_c   1.000
_cell.angle_alpha   90.00
_cell.angle_beta   90.00
_cell.angle_gamma   90.00
#
_symmetry.space_group_name_H-M   'P 1'
#
loop_
_entity.id
_entity.type
_entity.pdbx_description
1 polymer ?
#
loop_
_entity_poly.entity_id
_entity_poly.type
_entity_poly.pdbx_seq_one_letter_code
_entity_poly.pdbx_strand_id
1 'polypeptide(L)'
;MDIENNMSTKRKHEDDDDDLVTTVIETKNEQTSIKKQRKQKKNVRFDDVTVYYFARSQGFVSVPSQGTITLGMVPEHSHVEQYSVADFSRVRRALHKSILRERKLLPPSSTIESDNDEDEPLPVDDYYFVQPIATRQRRTLLKQAGLVKIDTTEKHELTLIRRSREVCGCSCTRETGGCQPSTCECYLNGIACQVDRLTFPCPCATMLCKNPLGRLEFNQNRVRNHFFETITRLEAEKTQEQIGKI
;
A
#
# COMPACT_ATOMS: atom_id res chain seq x y z
N MET A 1 16.02 55.19 -20.74
CA MET A 1 14.89 56.13 -20.90
C MET A 1 13.70 55.44 -20.30
N ASP A 2 13.28 55.89 -19.12
CA ASP A 2 12.71 55.01 -18.11
C ASP A 2 11.36 55.59 -17.64
N ILE A 3 10.35 54.72 -17.66
CA ILE A 3 8.89 54.98 -17.58
C ILE A 3 8.32 53.68 -16.98
N GLU A 4 7.43 53.60 -15.99
CA GLU A 4 6.58 54.51 -15.19
C GLU A 4 6.70 54.06 -13.68
N ASN A 5 6.30 54.72 -12.59
CA ASN A 5 5.44 55.87 -12.21
C ASN A 5 4.23 55.45 -11.32
N ASN A 6 4.41 55.57 -9.99
CA ASN A 6 3.41 55.90 -8.95
C ASN A 6 2.10 55.07 -8.74
N MET A 7 1.43 55.29 -7.60
CA MET A 7 0.25 54.55 -7.12
C MET A 7 -1.09 55.27 -7.36
N SER A 8 -2.19 54.49 -7.49
CA SER A 8 -3.30 54.43 -6.48
C SER A 8 -4.77 54.55 -6.96
N THR A 9 -5.60 53.64 -6.42
CA THR A 9 -7.08 53.71 -6.17
C THR A 9 -8.16 53.36 -7.23
N LYS A 10 -9.16 52.59 -6.73
CA LYS A 10 -10.65 52.57 -7.00
C LYS A 10 -11.28 51.76 -8.17
N ARG A 11 -11.99 50.69 -7.75
CA ARG A 11 -13.41 50.29 -8.01
C ARG A 11 -13.94 49.99 -9.44
N LYS A 12 -14.63 48.84 -9.56
CA LYS A 12 -15.90 48.48 -10.29
C LYS A 12 -16.18 49.09 -11.69
N HIS A 13 -16.71 48.35 -12.67
CA HIS A 13 -18.03 47.67 -12.66
C HIS A 13 -18.19 46.62 -13.79
N GLU A 14 -19.28 45.83 -13.74
CA GLU A 14 -20.03 45.16 -14.84
C GLU A 14 -19.36 44.13 -15.78
N ASP A 15 -20.10 43.25 -16.49
CA ASP A 15 -21.13 42.22 -16.13
C ASP A 15 -21.41 41.36 -17.42
N ASP A 16 -22.61 40.78 -17.62
CA ASP A 16 -23.08 39.79 -18.65
C ASP A 16 -22.73 38.30 -18.31
N ASP A 17 -23.62 37.44 -17.78
CA ASP A 17 -24.88 36.81 -18.29
C ASP A 17 -24.63 35.61 -19.25
N ASP A 18 -25.41 34.50 -19.33
CA ASP A 18 -26.70 33.98 -18.79
C ASP A 18 -26.58 32.42 -18.72
N ASP A 19 -27.32 31.53 -18.04
CA ASP A 19 -28.55 31.48 -17.20
C ASP A 19 -28.38 30.43 -16.06
N LEU A 20 -29.26 30.43 -15.05
CA LEU A 20 -29.65 29.19 -14.34
C LEU A 20 -31.09 29.23 -13.74
N VAL A 21 -32.13 29.03 -14.55
CA VAL A 21 -33.53 28.96 -14.06
C VAL A 21 -33.82 27.69 -13.22
N THR A 22 -34.27 27.88 -11.98
CA THR A 22 -35.29 27.02 -11.34
C THR A 22 -36.12 27.84 -10.35
N THR A 23 -37.45 27.68 -10.39
CA THR A 23 -38.42 28.54 -9.69
C THR A 23 -38.54 28.27 -8.19
N VAL A 24 -38.76 29.35 -7.42
CA VAL A 24 -39.12 29.29 -5.99
C VAL A 24 -40.65 29.19 -5.85
N ILE A 25 -41.12 28.35 -4.93
CA ILE A 25 -42.51 28.33 -4.46
C ILE A 25 -42.52 28.41 -2.94
N GLU A 26 -43.17 29.44 -2.39
CA GLU A 26 -43.38 29.57 -0.94
C GLU A 26 -44.64 28.83 -0.49
N THR A 27 -44.54 28.04 0.58
CA THR A 27 -45.70 27.54 1.35
C THR A 27 -45.45 27.66 2.85
N LYS A 28 -46.49 28.02 3.62
CA LYS A 28 -46.36 28.41 5.03
C LYS A 28 -46.47 27.20 5.98
N ASN A 29 -45.44 27.03 6.79
CA ASN A 29 -45.43 26.53 8.18
C ASN A 29 -46.52 25.52 8.60
N GLU A 30 -46.15 24.26 8.77
CA GLU A 30 -46.87 23.33 9.65
C GLU A 30 -45.89 22.41 10.42
N GLN A 31 -45.91 22.49 11.76
CA GLN A 31 -44.93 21.81 12.62
C GLN A 31 -45.26 20.33 12.86
N THR A 32 -45.15 19.51 11.81
CA THR A 32 -45.25 18.04 11.97
C THR A 32 -44.00 17.48 12.63
N SER A 33 -44.16 16.91 13.83
CA SER A 33 -43.06 16.27 14.57
C SER A 33 -42.63 14.96 13.92
N ILE A 34 -41.78 15.03 12.89
CA ILE A 34 -41.13 13.88 12.27
C ILE A 34 -40.21 13.22 13.31
N LYS A 35 -40.75 12.23 14.02
CA LYS A 35 -39.98 11.33 14.89
C LYS A 35 -38.89 10.69 14.03
N LYS A 36 -37.64 11.16 14.17
CA LYS A 36 -36.45 10.54 13.54
C LYS A 36 -36.35 9.09 13.98
N GLN A 37 -36.96 8.18 13.24
CA GLN A 37 -36.79 6.75 13.42
C GLN A 37 -35.31 6.47 13.25
N ARG A 38 -34.63 6.13 14.36
CA ARG A 38 -33.22 5.75 14.35
C ARG A 38 -33.11 4.49 13.51
N LYS A 39 -32.70 4.63 12.23
CA LYS A 39 -32.40 3.51 11.33
C LYS A 39 -31.59 2.50 12.15
N GLN A 40 -32.15 1.30 12.37
CA GLN A 40 -31.48 0.28 13.17
C GLN A 40 -30.10 0.06 12.55
N LYS A 41 -29.04 0.17 13.37
CA LYS A 41 -27.68 -0.10 12.90
C LYS A 41 -27.63 -1.57 12.49
N LYS A 42 -27.55 -1.81 11.18
CA LYS A 42 -27.37 -3.16 10.60
C LYS A 42 -25.96 -3.61 10.96
N ASN A 43 -25.84 -4.31 12.09
CA ASN A 43 -24.58 -4.83 12.59
C ASN A 43 -24.36 -6.24 12.05
N VAL A 44 -23.17 -6.51 11.51
CA VAL A 44 -22.74 -7.88 11.23
C VAL A 44 -22.57 -8.61 12.56
N ARG A 45 -23.10 -9.84 12.65
CA ARG A 45 -22.83 -10.78 13.73
C ARG A 45 -22.08 -11.98 13.15
N PHE A 46 -21.13 -12.48 13.92
CA PHE A 46 -20.46 -13.77 13.68
C PHE A 46 -20.96 -14.74 14.74
N ASP A 47 -21.14 -16.01 14.39
CA ASP A 47 -21.64 -17.08 15.28
C ASP A 47 -20.51 -18.07 15.57
N ASP A 48 -20.09 -18.80 14.53
CA ASP A 48 -19.08 -19.85 14.60
C ASP A 48 -17.74 -19.45 13.98
N VAL A 49 -16.69 -20.18 14.35
CA VAL A 49 -15.33 -20.11 13.82
C VAL A 49 -14.87 -21.53 13.47
N THR A 50 -14.63 -21.79 12.19
CA THR A 50 -13.95 -23.01 11.73
C THR A 50 -12.46 -22.75 11.60
N VAL A 51 -11.63 -23.62 12.17
CA VAL A 51 -10.16 -23.56 12.16
C VAL A 51 -9.64 -24.74 11.34
N TYR A 52 -8.81 -24.45 10.34
CA TYR A 52 -8.16 -25.45 9.49
C TYR A 52 -6.66 -25.50 9.80
N TYR A 53 -6.13 -26.70 10.01
CA TYR A 53 -4.72 -26.91 10.31
C TYR A 53 -4.00 -27.48 9.09
N PHE A 54 -2.95 -26.79 8.65
CA PHE A 54 -2.11 -27.21 7.53
C PHE A 54 -0.67 -27.40 7.99
N ALA A 55 0.01 -28.39 7.43
CA ALA A 55 1.46 -28.47 7.54
C ALA A 55 2.11 -27.24 6.89
N ARG A 56 3.22 -26.76 7.47
CA ARG A 56 3.98 -25.65 6.88
C ARG A 56 4.70 -26.12 5.61
N SER A 57 4.65 -25.31 4.56
CA SER A 57 5.42 -25.50 3.33
C SER A 57 6.43 -24.36 3.14
N GLN A 58 7.34 -24.52 2.19
CA GLN A 58 8.14 -23.42 1.65
C GLN A 58 8.10 -23.43 0.14
N GLY A 59 8.17 -22.22 -0.41
CA GLY A 59 8.38 -21.98 -1.83
C GLY A 59 9.07 -20.65 -2.04
N PHE A 60 9.15 -20.26 -3.30
CA PHE A 60 9.62 -18.97 -3.78
C PHE A 60 8.41 -18.10 -4.18
N VAL A 61 8.60 -16.78 -4.23
CA VAL A 61 7.56 -15.86 -4.74
C VAL A 61 7.99 -15.12 -6.00
N SER A 62 7.00 -14.90 -6.89
CA SER A 62 7.17 -14.18 -8.16
C SER A 62 7.23 -12.65 -8.02
N VAL A 63 7.07 -12.14 -6.79
CA VAL A 63 7.15 -10.72 -6.39
C VAL A 63 7.82 -10.69 -5.01
N PRO A 64 8.75 -9.75 -4.70
CA PRO A 64 9.29 -8.68 -5.53
C PRO A 64 10.20 -9.20 -6.67
N SER A 65 10.79 -8.28 -7.44
CA SER A 65 11.65 -8.57 -8.61
C SER A 65 12.83 -9.51 -8.33
N GLN A 66 13.47 -9.40 -7.16
CA GLN A 66 14.56 -10.32 -6.76
C GLN A 66 14.04 -11.68 -6.24
N GLY A 67 12.72 -11.81 -6.04
CA GLY A 67 12.09 -12.93 -5.34
C GLY A 67 12.45 -12.99 -3.86
N THR A 68 11.69 -13.75 -3.09
CA THR A 68 12.08 -14.19 -1.73
C THR A 68 11.65 -15.63 -1.51
N ILE A 69 12.12 -16.24 -0.42
CA ILE A 69 11.57 -17.48 0.12
C ILE A 69 10.44 -17.10 1.08
N THR A 70 9.33 -17.84 1.02
CA THR A 70 8.15 -17.66 1.87
C THR A 70 7.88 -18.88 2.76
N LEU A 71 7.22 -18.61 3.88
CA LEU A 71 6.53 -19.63 4.67
C LEU A 71 5.11 -19.77 4.11
N GLY A 72 4.74 -20.98 3.71
CA GLY A 72 3.42 -21.30 3.17
C GLY A 72 2.71 -22.38 3.98
N MET A 73 1.59 -22.84 3.42
CA MET A 73 0.85 -24.02 3.85
C MET A 73 0.85 -25.05 2.72
N VAL A 74 0.73 -26.34 3.05
CA VAL A 74 0.40 -27.38 2.06
C VAL A 74 -1.04 -27.18 1.53
N PRO A 75 -1.41 -27.71 0.34
CA PRO A 75 -2.76 -27.51 -0.21
C PRO A 75 -3.87 -28.20 0.59
N GLU A 76 -3.56 -29.27 1.32
CA GLU A 76 -4.52 -30.08 2.08
C GLU A 76 -4.37 -29.87 3.60
N HIS A 77 -5.49 -29.71 4.30
CA HIS A 77 -5.48 -29.61 5.76
C HIS A 77 -5.41 -31.00 6.41
N SER A 78 -4.68 -31.12 7.52
CA SER A 78 -4.56 -32.36 8.28
C SER A 78 -5.61 -32.50 9.38
N HIS A 79 -6.27 -31.41 9.77
CA HIS A 79 -7.26 -31.37 10.86
C HIS A 79 -8.17 -30.14 10.73
N VAL A 80 -9.40 -30.23 11.27
CA VAL A 80 -10.42 -29.18 11.27
C VAL A 80 -11.13 -29.12 12.62
N GLU A 81 -11.34 -27.93 13.15
CA GLU A 81 -12.06 -27.70 14.42
C GLU A 81 -13.14 -26.63 14.26
N GLN A 82 -14.19 -26.71 15.06
CA GLN A 82 -15.27 -25.73 15.12
C GLN A 82 -15.43 -25.20 16.55
N TYR A 83 -15.65 -23.89 16.67
CA TYR A 83 -15.75 -23.18 17.92
C TYR A 83 -16.82 -22.08 17.85
N SER A 84 -17.44 -21.75 18.98
CA SER A 84 -18.13 -20.47 19.10
C SER A 84 -17.11 -19.31 19.02
N VAL A 85 -17.55 -18.14 18.54
CA VAL A 85 -16.73 -16.91 18.59
C VAL A 85 -16.24 -16.59 20.01
N ALA A 86 -17.01 -16.92 21.05
CA ALA A 86 -16.64 -16.69 22.44
C ALA A 86 -15.48 -17.58 22.90
N ASP A 87 -15.48 -18.86 22.51
CA ASP A 87 -14.49 -19.85 22.95
C ASP A 87 -13.20 -19.75 22.13
N PHE A 88 -13.30 -19.55 20.81
CA PHE A 88 -12.11 -19.24 20.02
C PHE A 88 -11.42 -17.96 20.51
N SER A 89 -12.20 -16.97 20.97
CA SER A 89 -11.64 -15.77 21.62
C SER A 89 -10.93 -16.08 22.95
N ARG A 90 -11.27 -17.15 23.67
CA ARG A 90 -10.50 -17.62 24.85
C ARG A 90 -9.22 -18.33 24.40
N VAL A 91 -9.31 -19.28 23.47
CA VAL A 91 -8.17 -20.03 22.91
C VAL A 91 -7.09 -19.08 22.36
N ARG A 92 -7.48 -18.13 21.50
CA ARG A 92 -6.59 -17.13 20.90
C ARG A 92 -5.90 -16.24 21.96
N ARG A 93 -6.58 -15.89 23.05
CA ARG A 93 -5.99 -15.14 24.18
C ARG A 93 -5.01 -15.97 25.00
N ALA A 94 -5.26 -17.27 25.18
CA ALA A 94 -4.33 -18.17 25.85
C ALA A 94 -3.04 -18.36 25.02
N LEU A 95 -3.19 -18.67 23.72
CA LEU A 95 -2.09 -18.82 22.76
C LEU A 95 -1.26 -17.53 22.63
N HIS A 96 -1.89 -16.36 22.56
CA HIS A 96 -1.16 -15.09 22.53
C HIS A 96 -0.33 -14.86 23.81
N LYS A 97 -0.85 -15.27 24.98
CA LYS A 97 -0.11 -15.21 26.25
C LYS A 97 1.04 -16.21 26.34
N SER A 98 0.97 -17.41 25.74
CA SER A 98 2.10 -18.33 25.71
C SER A 98 3.22 -17.81 24.79
N ILE A 99 2.88 -17.37 23.57
CA ILE A 99 3.84 -16.77 22.63
C ILE A 99 4.56 -15.55 23.25
N LEU A 100 3.83 -14.68 23.97
CA LEU A 100 4.44 -13.54 24.66
C LEU A 100 5.30 -13.92 25.88
N ARG A 101 5.11 -15.10 26.48
CA ARG A 101 6.00 -15.64 27.53
C ARG A 101 7.24 -16.24 26.91
N GLU A 102 7.09 -17.07 25.88
CA GLU A 102 8.19 -17.67 25.11
C GLU A 102 9.13 -16.58 24.58
N ARG A 103 8.60 -15.53 23.94
CA ARG A 103 9.39 -14.38 23.43
C ARG A 103 10.00 -13.47 24.53
N LYS A 104 9.74 -13.75 25.82
CA LYS A 104 10.42 -13.14 26.98
C LYS A 104 11.42 -14.10 27.66
N LEU A 105 11.38 -15.38 27.32
CA LEU A 105 12.26 -16.44 27.83
C LEU A 105 13.38 -16.77 26.84
N LEU A 106 13.18 -16.55 25.54
CA LEU A 106 14.28 -16.31 24.63
C LEU A 106 15.07 -15.07 25.12
N PRO A 107 16.41 -15.07 25.07
CA PRO A 107 17.18 -13.83 25.16
C PRO A 107 16.74 -12.88 24.04
N PRO A 108 16.96 -11.55 24.18
CA PRO A 108 16.69 -10.61 23.09
C PRO A 108 17.39 -11.12 21.82
N SER A 109 16.59 -11.50 20.82
CA SER A 109 17.06 -12.30 19.68
C SER A 109 17.98 -11.49 18.80
N SER A 110 19.28 -11.54 19.12
CA SER A 110 20.38 -10.90 18.42
C SER A 110 20.15 -9.42 18.13
N THR A 111 20.82 -8.55 18.90
CA THR A 111 21.82 -7.71 18.22
C THR A 111 22.60 -8.64 17.31
N ILE A 112 22.29 -8.63 16.02
CA ILE A 112 23.19 -9.21 15.02
C ILE A 112 24.40 -8.31 15.08
N GLU A 113 25.55 -8.88 15.43
CA GLU A 113 26.80 -8.15 15.49
C GLU A 113 27.02 -7.50 14.12
N SER A 114 26.96 -6.16 14.11
CA SER A 114 27.32 -5.35 12.94
C SER A 114 28.83 -5.46 12.78
N ASP A 115 29.25 -6.52 12.11
CA ASP A 115 30.65 -6.85 11.83
C ASP A 115 31.15 -5.96 10.66
N ASN A 116 31.05 -4.63 10.85
CA ASN A 116 31.59 -3.50 10.09
C ASN A 116 31.55 -2.26 11.02
N ASP A 117 32.64 -1.51 11.09
CA ASP A 117 32.84 -0.37 12.01
C ASP A 117 32.01 0.90 11.67
N GLU A 118 32.09 1.90 12.58
CA GLU A 118 31.49 3.25 12.52
C GLU A 118 29.96 3.35 12.82
N ASP A 119 29.60 3.32 14.11
CA ASP A 119 28.25 3.63 14.62
C ASP A 119 27.90 5.14 14.53
N GLU A 120 27.43 5.60 13.35
CA GLU A 120 26.63 6.83 13.24
C GLU A 120 25.15 6.53 13.57
N PRO A 121 24.52 7.20 14.57
CA PRO A 121 23.14 6.90 14.97
C PRO A 121 22.11 7.12 13.84
N LEU A 122 21.67 6.02 13.23
CA LEU A 122 20.73 6.05 12.10
C LEU A 122 19.46 6.85 12.43
N PRO A 123 18.97 7.72 11.50
CA PRO A 123 17.85 8.61 11.76
C PRO A 123 16.58 7.93 12.26
N VAL A 124 15.92 8.58 13.24
CA VAL A 124 14.75 8.09 13.98
C VAL A 124 13.56 7.72 13.09
N ASP A 125 13.47 8.27 11.87
CA ASP A 125 12.45 7.95 10.86
C ASP A 125 12.36 6.44 10.54
N ASP A 126 13.47 5.70 10.60
CA ASP A 126 13.48 4.29 10.18
C ASP A 126 12.80 3.36 11.22
N TYR A 127 12.56 3.84 12.45
CA TYR A 127 11.95 3.07 13.55
C TYR A 127 10.48 2.68 13.30
N TYR A 128 9.84 3.25 12.28
CA TYR A 128 8.45 2.94 11.89
C TYR A 128 8.33 1.90 10.76
N PHE A 129 9.42 1.47 10.14
CA PHE A 129 9.36 0.46 9.07
C PHE A 129 9.66 -0.95 9.60
N VAL A 130 8.84 -1.93 9.20
CA VAL A 130 9.14 -3.34 9.46
C VAL A 130 10.25 -3.76 8.48
N GLN A 131 11.51 -3.56 8.89
CA GLN A 131 12.68 -3.82 8.06
C GLN A 131 12.64 -5.25 7.46
N PRO A 132 12.83 -5.43 6.14
CA PRO A 132 12.70 -6.73 5.50
C PRO A 132 13.79 -7.71 5.95
N ILE A 133 13.40 -8.78 6.67
CA ILE A 133 14.31 -9.86 7.11
C ILE A 133 15.13 -10.37 5.93
N ALA A 134 16.45 -10.16 6.00
CA ALA A 134 17.41 -10.44 4.95
C ALA A 134 17.40 -11.93 4.56
N THR A 135 17.61 -12.23 3.27
CA THR A 135 17.45 -13.58 2.71
C THR A 135 18.31 -14.66 3.42
N ARG A 136 19.49 -14.30 3.95
CA ARG A 136 20.33 -15.21 4.76
C ARG A 136 19.69 -15.51 6.12
N GLN A 137 19.32 -14.48 6.88
CA GLN A 137 18.64 -14.59 8.18
C GLN A 137 17.31 -15.33 8.06
N ARG A 138 16.50 -15.01 7.04
CA ARG A 138 15.22 -15.67 6.76
C ARG A 138 15.40 -17.17 6.54
N ARG A 139 16.40 -17.60 5.77
CA ARG A 139 16.73 -19.03 5.58
C ARG A 139 17.10 -19.73 6.88
N THR A 140 17.81 -19.06 7.80
CA THR A 140 18.17 -19.64 9.10
C THR A 140 16.93 -19.86 9.97
N LEU A 141 16.11 -18.82 10.17
CA LEU A 141 14.86 -18.89 10.94
C LEU A 141 13.91 -19.97 10.39
N LEU A 142 13.81 -20.04 9.07
CA LEU A 142 12.99 -21.02 8.37
C LEU A 142 13.48 -22.47 8.54
N LYS A 143 14.80 -22.70 8.52
CA LYS A 143 15.39 -24.03 8.82
C LYS A 143 15.19 -24.42 10.29
N GLN A 144 15.36 -23.48 11.22
CA GLN A 144 15.11 -23.69 12.65
C GLN A 144 13.64 -24.06 12.92
N ALA A 145 12.70 -23.53 12.13
CA ALA A 145 11.28 -23.89 12.16
C ALA A 145 10.94 -25.27 11.56
N GLY A 146 11.94 -26.15 11.33
CA GLY A 146 11.79 -27.53 10.86
C GLY A 146 11.76 -27.70 9.34
N LEU A 147 11.88 -26.62 8.56
CA LEU A 147 11.60 -26.61 7.13
C LEU A 147 12.89 -26.53 6.33
N VAL A 148 13.42 -27.71 5.96
CA VAL A 148 14.79 -27.88 5.45
C VAL A 148 14.88 -27.97 3.92
N LYS A 149 13.80 -28.41 3.24
CA LYS A 149 13.74 -28.59 1.79
C LYS A 149 12.82 -27.53 1.16
N ILE A 150 13.27 -26.97 0.03
CA ILE A 150 12.50 -26.10 -0.87
C ILE A 150 12.72 -26.66 -2.26
N ASP A 151 11.68 -26.67 -3.11
CA ASP A 151 11.84 -27.10 -4.49
C ASP A 151 12.71 -26.10 -5.28
N THR A 152 13.70 -26.61 -6.02
CA THR A 152 14.57 -25.81 -6.88
C THR A 152 14.03 -25.64 -8.30
N THR A 153 13.00 -26.40 -8.69
CA THR A 153 12.32 -26.26 -10.00
C THR A 153 11.49 -24.99 -10.05
N GLU A 154 10.61 -24.79 -9.06
CA GLU A 154 9.82 -23.56 -8.83
C GLU A 154 10.70 -22.30 -8.89
N LYS A 155 11.90 -22.34 -8.27
CA LYS A 155 12.87 -21.24 -8.33
C LYS A 155 13.20 -20.83 -9.78
N HIS A 156 13.34 -21.79 -10.69
CA HIS A 156 13.65 -21.54 -12.10
C HIS A 156 12.42 -20.98 -12.83
N GLU A 157 11.26 -21.62 -12.68
CA GLU A 157 9.99 -21.18 -13.29
C GLU A 157 9.62 -19.76 -12.88
N LEU A 158 9.69 -19.43 -11.59
CA LEU A 158 9.41 -18.09 -11.10
C LEU A 158 10.46 -17.07 -11.55
N THR A 159 11.67 -17.50 -11.94
CA THR A 159 12.67 -16.61 -12.56
C THR A 159 12.30 -16.29 -14.01
N LEU A 160 11.78 -17.26 -14.77
CA LEU A 160 11.21 -17.02 -16.09
C LEU A 160 9.98 -16.10 -16.01
N ILE A 161 9.10 -16.28 -15.02
CA ILE A 161 7.93 -15.40 -14.79
C ILE A 161 8.36 -13.98 -14.42
N ARG A 162 9.41 -13.80 -13.59
CA ARG A 162 9.94 -12.46 -13.29
C ARG A 162 10.53 -11.79 -14.54
N ARG A 163 11.33 -12.51 -15.33
CA ARG A 163 11.87 -12.00 -16.61
C ARG A 163 10.78 -11.67 -17.63
N SER A 164 9.70 -12.44 -17.68
CA SER A 164 8.53 -12.14 -18.52
C SER A 164 7.87 -10.81 -18.12
N ARG A 165 7.74 -10.55 -16.81
CA ARG A 165 7.22 -9.27 -16.27
C ARG A 165 8.16 -8.08 -16.45
N GLU A 166 9.43 -8.30 -16.79
CA GLU A 166 10.36 -7.23 -17.16
C GLU A 166 10.11 -6.71 -18.59
N VAL A 167 9.39 -7.47 -19.43
CA VAL A 167 8.96 -7.07 -20.77
C VAL A 167 7.55 -6.45 -20.69
N CYS A 168 7.48 -5.17 -20.33
CA CYS A 168 6.23 -4.40 -20.31
C CYS A 168 6.48 -2.90 -20.51
N GLY A 169 5.41 -2.16 -20.88
CA GLY A 169 5.53 -0.79 -21.37
C GLY A 169 5.75 -0.74 -22.88
N CYS A 170 5.86 0.46 -23.47
CA CYS A 170 6.18 0.60 -24.88
C CYS A 170 7.68 0.56 -25.15
N SER A 171 8.09 0.20 -26.37
CA SER A 171 9.49 0.22 -26.83
C SER A 171 10.03 1.61 -27.28
N CYS A 172 9.22 2.67 -27.26
CA CYS A 172 9.54 3.95 -27.90
C CYS A 172 10.71 4.73 -27.25
N THR A 173 11.69 5.15 -28.06
CA THR A 173 12.88 5.92 -27.63
C THR A 173 12.88 7.34 -28.21
N ARG A 174 13.98 8.11 -28.01
CA ARG A 174 14.20 9.38 -28.72
C ARG A 174 14.38 9.18 -30.23
N GLU A 175 15.01 8.08 -30.64
CA GLU A 175 15.30 7.74 -32.03
C GLU A 175 14.03 7.38 -32.81
N THR A 176 13.06 6.72 -32.16
CA THR A 176 11.74 6.44 -32.76
C THR A 176 10.82 7.66 -32.80
N GLY A 177 11.31 8.86 -32.47
CA GLY A 177 10.52 10.10 -32.38
C GLY A 177 9.52 10.13 -31.22
N GLY A 178 9.66 9.24 -30.23
CA GLY A 178 8.71 9.09 -29.12
C GLY A 178 7.43 8.33 -29.49
N CYS A 179 6.42 8.38 -28.61
CA CYS A 179 5.22 7.54 -28.71
C CYS A 179 4.24 7.99 -29.81
N GLN A 180 4.26 7.34 -30.99
CA GLN A 180 3.33 7.66 -32.10
C GLN A 180 2.09 6.75 -32.11
N PRO A 181 0.97 7.18 -32.75
CA PRO A 181 -0.30 6.43 -32.75
C PRO A 181 -0.21 5.02 -33.34
N SER A 182 0.69 4.80 -34.30
CA SER A 182 0.84 3.53 -35.04
C SER A 182 1.98 2.64 -34.55
N THR A 183 2.84 3.12 -33.65
CA THR A 183 4.05 2.40 -33.21
C THR A 183 4.15 2.20 -31.69
N CYS A 184 3.44 3.01 -30.90
CA CYS A 184 3.50 2.90 -29.45
C CYS A 184 2.48 1.89 -28.92
N GLU A 185 2.97 0.79 -28.35
CA GLU A 185 2.15 -0.26 -27.73
C GLU A 185 1.17 0.29 -26.68
N CYS A 186 1.59 1.25 -25.84
CA CYS A 186 0.71 1.88 -24.86
C CYS A 186 -0.39 2.74 -25.50
N TYR A 187 -0.07 3.48 -26.57
CA TYR A 187 -1.05 4.26 -27.34
C TYR A 187 -2.09 3.31 -27.96
N LEU A 188 -1.61 2.29 -28.69
CA LEU A 188 -2.45 1.31 -29.38
C LEU A 188 -3.41 0.56 -28.44
N ASN A 189 -2.98 0.28 -27.21
CA ASN A 189 -3.81 -0.37 -26.18
C ASN A 189 -4.67 0.61 -25.36
N GLY A 190 -4.67 1.92 -25.67
CA GLY A 190 -5.48 2.90 -24.96
C GLY A 190 -5.09 3.07 -23.48
N ILE A 191 -3.80 3.04 -23.16
CA ILE A 191 -3.27 3.26 -21.80
C ILE A 191 -2.20 4.36 -21.75
N ALA A 192 -2.09 5.05 -20.62
CA ALA A 192 -1.01 6.01 -20.36
C ALA A 192 0.37 5.31 -20.31
N CYS A 193 1.43 6.01 -20.69
CA CYS A 193 2.80 5.47 -20.57
C CYS A 193 3.27 5.52 -19.11
N GLN A 194 3.34 4.37 -18.43
CA GLN A 194 3.83 4.26 -17.04
C GLN A 194 5.37 4.22 -16.98
N VAL A 195 5.96 4.97 -16.03
CA VAL A 195 7.40 4.98 -15.72
C VAL A 195 7.60 4.97 -14.20
N ASP A 196 7.98 3.81 -13.66
CA ASP A 196 8.21 3.60 -12.22
C ASP A 196 9.65 3.92 -11.79
N ARG A 197 10.59 3.75 -12.71
CA ARG A 197 12.02 4.03 -12.56
C ARG A 197 12.62 4.37 -13.92
N LEU A 198 13.90 4.77 -13.96
CA LEU A 198 14.57 5.09 -15.22
C LEU A 198 14.43 3.92 -16.22
N THR A 199 13.90 4.23 -17.39
CA THR A 199 13.63 3.30 -18.50
C THR A 199 12.75 2.09 -18.19
N PHE A 200 11.87 2.14 -17.19
CA PHE A 200 10.92 1.05 -16.90
C PHE A 200 9.61 1.54 -16.23
N PRO A 201 8.42 1.05 -16.62
CA PRO A 201 8.15 0.18 -17.77
C PRO A 201 8.49 0.85 -19.11
N CYS A 202 8.07 2.10 -19.33
CA CYS A 202 8.34 2.78 -20.60
C CYS A 202 9.72 3.50 -20.60
N PRO A 203 10.54 3.39 -21.67
CA PRO A 203 11.76 4.15 -21.87
C PRO A 203 11.51 5.51 -22.54
N CYS A 204 10.28 5.82 -22.92
CA CYS A 204 9.93 7.09 -23.57
C CYS A 204 10.26 8.28 -22.66
N ALA A 205 10.88 9.31 -23.22
CA ALA A 205 11.25 10.52 -22.47
C ALA A 205 10.04 11.44 -22.27
N THR A 206 9.97 12.12 -21.12
CA THR A 206 8.84 12.99 -20.71
C THR A 206 8.52 14.03 -21.77
N MET A 207 9.54 14.71 -22.31
CA MET A 207 9.41 15.75 -23.34
C MET A 207 9.10 15.24 -24.76
N LEU A 208 9.06 13.92 -24.98
CA LEU A 208 8.87 13.28 -26.31
C LEU A 208 7.70 12.29 -26.35
N CYS A 209 7.02 12.04 -25.25
CA CYS A 209 5.89 11.13 -25.20
C CYS A 209 4.62 11.79 -25.77
N LYS A 210 4.28 11.49 -27.03
CA LYS A 210 3.05 11.99 -27.70
C LYS A 210 1.82 11.08 -27.51
N ASN A 211 1.79 10.29 -26.43
CA ASN A 211 0.61 9.51 -26.05
C ASN A 211 -0.49 10.48 -25.52
N PRO A 212 -1.71 10.53 -26.09
CA PRO A 212 -2.78 11.44 -25.67
C PRO A 212 -3.30 11.14 -24.26
N LEU A 213 -3.11 9.92 -23.76
CA LEU A 213 -3.41 9.55 -22.37
C LEU A 213 -2.28 9.94 -21.41
N GLY A 214 -1.25 10.62 -21.91
CA GLY A 214 -0.14 11.16 -21.15
C GLY A 214 0.88 10.10 -20.72
N ARG A 215 1.67 10.49 -19.73
CA ARG A 215 2.77 9.70 -19.18
C ARG A 215 2.82 9.90 -17.67
N LEU A 216 2.84 8.80 -16.93
CA LEU A 216 2.76 8.79 -15.47
C LEU A 216 4.12 8.41 -14.91
N GLU A 217 4.71 9.31 -14.11
CA GLU A 217 5.96 9.06 -13.39
C GLU A 217 5.68 8.71 -11.93
N PHE A 218 6.35 7.68 -11.40
CA PHE A 218 6.32 7.37 -9.97
C PHE A 218 7.10 8.42 -9.18
N ASN A 219 6.40 9.18 -8.33
CA ASN A 219 6.98 10.22 -7.49
C ASN A 219 7.12 9.72 -6.04
N GLN A 220 8.34 9.32 -5.65
CA GLN A 220 8.65 8.83 -4.30
C GLN A 220 8.36 9.88 -3.21
N ASN A 221 8.57 11.17 -3.49
CA ASN A 221 8.31 12.24 -2.52
C ASN A 221 6.81 12.39 -2.24
N ARG A 222 5.94 12.24 -3.26
CA ARG A 222 4.48 12.22 -3.07
C ARG A 222 4.05 11.08 -2.13
N VAL A 223 4.67 9.90 -2.26
CA VAL A 223 4.39 8.75 -1.37
C VAL A 223 4.90 9.03 0.06
N ARG A 224 6.10 9.59 0.20
CA ARG A 224 6.69 9.92 1.52
C ARG A 224 5.88 10.98 2.27
N ASN A 225 5.46 12.05 1.58
CA ASN A 225 4.64 13.11 2.18
C ASN A 225 3.29 12.57 2.66
N HIS A 226 2.58 11.82 1.80
CA HIS A 226 1.30 11.19 2.16
C HIS A 226 1.41 10.22 3.35
N PHE A 227 2.54 9.50 3.47
CA PHE A 227 2.84 8.68 4.64
C PHE A 227 2.92 9.52 5.92
N PHE A 228 3.76 10.57 5.95
CA PHE A 228 3.89 11.45 7.11
C PHE A 228 2.55 12.10 7.49
N GLU A 229 1.84 12.70 6.52
CA GLU A 229 0.50 13.28 6.71
C GLU A 229 -0.48 12.27 7.36
N THR A 230 -0.45 11.02 6.92
CA THR A 230 -1.34 9.96 7.40
C THR A 230 -0.96 9.51 8.82
N ILE A 231 0.33 9.34 9.12
CA ILE A 231 0.80 8.96 10.45
C ILE A 231 0.48 10.07 11.48
N THR A 232 0.85 11.32 11.19
CA THR A 232 0.57 12.47 12.07
C THR A 232 -0.93 12.61 12.35
N ARG A 233 -1.80 12.42 11.35
CA ARG A 233 -3.25 12.43 11.55
C ARG A 233 -3.72 11.29 12.47
N LEU A 234 -3.25 10.05 12.24
CA LEU A 234 -3.60 8.89 13.07
C LEU A 234 -3.11 9.02 14.51
N GLU A 235 -2.00 9.74 14.74
CA GLU A 235 -1.47 10.02 16.08
C GLU A 235 -2.24 11.13 16.80
N ALA A 236 -2.64 12.18 16.08
CA ALA A 236 -3.57 13.18 16.61
C ALA A 236 -4.92 12.55 17.00
N GLU A 237 -5.49 11.69 16.13
CA GLU A 237 -6.71 10.93 16.39
C GLU A 237 -6.57 10.04 17.65
N LYS A 238 -5.49 9.24 17.76
CA LYS A 238 -5.19 8.43 18.96
C LYS A 238 -5.02 9.27 20.23
N THR A 239 -4.44 10.47 20.12
CA THR A 239 -4.17 11.35 21.27
C THR A 239 -5.47 11.98 21.77
N GLN A 240 -6.32 12.46 20.86
CA GLN A 240 -7.68 12.90 21.18
C GLN A 240 -8.52 11.75 21.77
N GLU A 241 -8.39 10.53 21.24
CA GLU A 241 -9.02 9.33 21.80
C GLU A 241 -8.51 8.93 23.19
N GLN A 242 -7.33 9.36 23.62
CA GLN A 242 -6.82 9.11 24.97
C GLN A 242 -7.26 10.21 25.94
N ILE A 243 -7.17 11.48 25.50
CA ILE A 243 -7.65 12.64 26.27
C ILE A 243 -9.16 12.53 26.52
N GLY A 244 -9.95 12.12 25.52
CA GLY A 244 -11.40 11.90 25.63
C GLY A 244 -11.82 10.62 26.38
N LYS A 245 -10.90 9.96 27.09
CA LYS A 245 -11.16 8.81 27.98
C LYS A 245 -10.71 9.08 29.43
N ILE A 246 -10.40 10.35 29.74
CA ILE A 246 -10.11 10.88 31.08
C ILE A 246 -11.32 11.71 31.53
#